data_AF-A0A3A8HEX8-F1
#
_entry.id   AF-A0A3A8HEX8-F1
#
_cell.length_a   1.000
_cell.length_b   1.000
_cell.length_c   1.000
_cell.angle_alpha   90.00
_cell.angle_beta   90.00
_cell.angle_gamma   90.00
#
_symmetry.space_group_name_H-M   'P 1'
#
loop_
_entity.id
_entity.type
_entity.pdbx_description
1 polymer ?
#
loop_
_entity_poly.entity_id
_entity_poly.type
_entity_poly.pdbx_seq_one_letter_code
_entity_poly.pdbx_strand_id
1 'polypeptide(L)'
;MDGLNPRKVFSLLFIIGIAVVFTLQFGPGSNGFADTGSQAPTASAVATVNGKEIPLRDFSMAWSRQMNFLRSQGNPIPESVARQFGLDKQVLDRLVNAELLAQSAERHGITPSDEELRKLIHENTDFHTKEGAFDFARYQQVLRDFYRRTPQEYEQELRRQMAAQKMLDVVRTGAVVSDDEVRARYEKEGNQAKLVFARFLPTMFADKVPAPTPAKLAEFQKTHEKEIADYYAANSFVYNVPERIRARQILVKVAPDATPEQKAQAKAKAEDLRKQVEGGKDFATLAKETSDDTATKAKGGELGWVERTTWDPALADAAFALKAGEVTQPVESALGVHLVKVEEKKDAQAKKLEDVKTEIATTLFKQEEAKGLAKAEAEKALAAAKAGKSLKEQFPVPAGQQPALLRFEAETKPEAVETDSFTAQGDSVPHLGPAPGLVKATFEANGPVVLGEVFTVGEANIVAQVVEREKPDTAGFDKRKEELRTQARQAKQIELTESFLKSLKKSGNVVTNTEAIDSVLGSAG
;
A
#
# COMPACT_ATOMS: atom_id res chain seq x y z
N MET A 1 -9.02 -8.15 -27.28
CA MET A 1 -7.77 -8.26 -26.49
C MET A 1 -8.22 -8.31 -25.05
N ASP A 2 -8.51 -9.52 -24.57
CA ASP A 2 -9.12 -9.71 -23.26
C ASP A 2 -8.11 -9.36 -22.16
N GLY A 3 -8.53 -8.45 -21.28
CA GLY A 3 -7.75 -8.00 -20.13
C GLY A 3 -7.44 -9.17 -19.21
N LEU A 4 -6.18 -9.55 -19.17
CA LEU A 4 -5.62 -10.51 -18.21
C LEU A 4 -5.91 -10.01 -16.80
N ASN A 5 -6.84 -10.68 -16.11
CA ASN A 5 -7.12 -10.44 -14.70
C ASN A 5 -5.86 -10.77 -13.88
N PRO A 6 -5.23 -9.80 -13.20
CA PRO A 6 -3.94 -9.98 -12.53
C PRO A 6 -3.99 -11.02 -11.41
N ARG A 7 -5.15 -11.27 -10.80
CA ARG A 7 -5.33 -12.34 -9.79
C ARG A 7 -5.34 -13.74 -10.40
N LYS A 8 -5.86 -13.90 -11.62
CA LYS A 8 -5.80 -15.18 -12.37
C LYS A 8 -4.38 -15.44 -12.89
N VAL A 9 -3.64 -14.40 -13.27
CA VAL A 9 -2.21 -14.50 -13.63
C VAL A 9 -1.34 -14.86 -12.42
N PHE A 10 -1.59 -14.27 -11.26
CA PHE A 10 -0.90 -14.60 -10.01
C PHE A 10 -1.11 -16.06 -9.56
N SER A 11 -2.32 -16.59 -9.75
CA SER A 11 -2.67 -17.98 -9.39
C SER A 11 -2.14 -18.99 -10.42
N LEU A 12 -2.15 -18.63 -11.72
CA LEU A 12 -1.54 -19.44 -12.77
C LEU A 12 -0.02 -19.55 -12.56
N LEU A 13 0.68 -18.47 -12.19
CA LEU A 13 2.12 -18.49 -11.94
C LEU A 13 2.51 -19.31 -10.69
N PHE A 14 1.61 -19.42 -9.70
CA PHE A 14 1.85 -20.21 -8.48
C PHE A 14 1.80 -21.73 -8.73
N ILE A 15 0.92 -22.19 -9.62
CA ILE A 15 0.72 -23.61 -9.95
C ILE A 15 1.63 -24.04 -11.10
N ILE A 16 1.79 -23.18 -12.11
CA ILE A 16 2.77 -23.37 -13.17
C ILE A 16 4.18 -23.39 -12.56
N GLY A 17 4.46 -22.67 -11.47
CA GLY A 17 5.74 -22.75 -10.76
C GLY A 17 6.06 -24.08 -10.09
N ILE A 18 5.07 -24.96 -9.83
CA ILE A 18 5.30 -26.32 -9.32
C ILE A 18 5.37 -27.33 -10.47
N ALA A 19 4.83 -27.05 -11.67
CA ALA A 19 4.95 -27.94 -12.83
C ALA A 19 6.09 -27.54 -13.80
N VAL A 20 6.45 -26.26 -13.90
CA VAL A 20 7.49 -25.71 -14.79
C VAL A 20 8.89 -25.77 -14.16
N VAL A 21 8.99 -26.04 -12.86
CA VAL A 21 10.25 -26.58 -12.31
C VAL A 21 10.47 -28.04 -12.74
N PHE A 22 9.45 -28.71 -13.28
CA PHE A 22 9.47 -30.14 -13.63
C PHE A 22 9.39 -30.42 -15.13
N THR A 23 9.35 -29.39 -15.99
CA THR A 23 9.62 -29.57 -17.42
C THR A 23 11.13 -29.51 -17.63
N LEU A 24 11.74 -30.69 -17.77
CA LEU A 24 13.09 -30.90 -18.26
C LEU A 24 13.25 -30.20 -19.62
N GLN A 25 13.68 -28.95 -19.61
CA GLN A 25 14.01 -28.21 -20.82
C GLN A 25 15.34 -27.50 -20.60
N PHE A 26 16.41 -28.27 -20.76
CA PHE A 26 17.79 -27.83 -20.64
C PHE A 26 18.32 -27.47 -22.04
N GLY A 27 18.50 -26.18 -22.29
CA GLY A 27 19.29 -25.70 -23.43
C GLY A 27 20.69 -25.29 -22.95
N PRO A 28 21.76 -25.51 -23.74
CA PRO A 28 23.10 -25.06 -23.36
C PRO A 28 23.23 -23.54 -23.59
N GLY A 29 23.31 -22.77 -22.51
CA GLY A 29 23.66 -21.34 -22.52
C GLY A 29 23.35 -20.70 -21.16
N SER A 30 24.19 -19.91 -20.50
CA SER A 30 25.34 -19.09 -20.94
C SER A 30 26.30 -18.84 -19.75
N ASN A 31 27.43 -18.21 -20.06
CA ASN A 31 28.72 -18.17 -19.37
C ASN A 31 28.76 -17.74 -17.88
N GLY A 32 29.63 -18.47 -17.16
CA GLY A 32 30.64 -18.03 -16.20
C GLY A 32 30.47 -16.71 -15.46
N PHE A 33 30.32 -16.81 -14.13
CA PHE A 33 30.83 -15.79 -13.22
C PHE A 33 32.11 -16.30 -12.58
N ALA A 34 33.18 -15.54 -12.78
CA ALA A 34 34.47 -15.70 -12.17
C ALA A 34 34.49 -15.11 -10.75
N ASP A 35 35.33 -15.73 -9.95
CA ASP A 35 35.70 -15.47 -8.57
C ASP A 35 36.18 -14.02 -8.31
N THR A 36 35.62 -13.37 -7.29
CA THR A 36 36.26 -12.27 -6.56
C THR A 36 36.15 -12.53 -5.06
N GLY A 37 37.31 -12.63 -4.41
CA GLY A 37 37.44 -13.08 -3.03
C GLY A 37 37.13 -12.05 -1.94
N SER A 38 37.13 -12.60 -0.71
CA SER A 38 37.25 -12.01 0.63
C SER A 38 35.99 -11.65 1.46
N GLN A 39 35.73 -12.56 2.44
CA GLN A 39 35.31 -12.40 3.84
C GLN A 39 33.89 -11.93 4.26
N ALA A 40 33.12 -12.92 4.76
CA ALA A 40 32.40 -12.98 6.05
C ALA A 40 32.00 -14.47 6.25
N PRO A 41 31.58 -15.00 7.42
CA PRO A 41 30.97 -16.32 7.46
C PRO A 41 29.64 -16.21 6.70
N THR A 42 29.68 -16.51 5.41
CA THR A 42 28.51 -16.50 4.55
C THR A 42 27.56 -17.55 5.11
N ALA A 43 26.35 -17.11 5.44
CA ALA A 43 25.33 -18.03 5.91
C ALA A 43 25.19 -19.16 4.87
N SER A 44 25.47 -20.39 5.27
CA SER A 44 25.46 -21.57 4.39
C SER A 44 24.05 -21.96 3.94
N ALA A 45 23.02 -21.44 4.62
CA ALA A 45 21.62 -21.78 4.43
C ALA A 45 20.71 -20.55 4.43
N VAL A 46 19.68 -20.57 3.57
CA VAL A 46 18.64 -19.52 3.47
C VAL A 46 17.42 -19.81 4.35
N ALA A 47 17.25 -21.05 4.78
CA ALA A 47 16.21 -21.44 5.72
C ALA A 47 16.57 -22.76 6.41
N THR A 48 15.91 -23.05 7.53
CA THR A 48 15.93 -24.34 8.21
C THR A 48 14.48 -24.81 8.40
N VAL A 49 14.20 -26.04 8.01
CA VAL A 49 12.87 -26.68 8.09
C VAL A 49 12.97 -27.92 8.98
N ASN A 50 12.39 -27.85 10.18
CA ASN A 50 12.45 -28.91 11.20
C ASN A 50 13.88 -29.42 11.47
N GLY A 51 14.84 -28.48 11.55
CA GLY A 51 16.24 -28.79 11.79
C GLY A 51 17.06 -29.15 10.55
N LYS A 52 16.44 -29.26 9.36
CA LYS A 52 17.16 -29.46 8.11
C LYS A 52 17.40 -28.13 7.38
N GLU A 53 18.64 -27.85 7.04
CA GLU A 53 19.02 -26.65 6.30
C GLU A 53 18.62 -26.73 4.82
N ILE A 54 18.19 -25.58 4.27
CA ILE A 54 18.04 -25.31 2.84
C ILE A 54 19.26 -24.49 2.41
N PRO A 55 20.21 -25.08 1.67
CA PRO A 55 21.47 -24.43 1.34
C PRO A 55 21.30 -23.16 0.49
N LEU A 56 22.15 -22.16 0.74
CA LEU A 56 22.18 -20.91 -0.03
C LEU A 56 22.42 -21.15 -1.53
N ARG A 57 23.27 -22.13 -1.85
CA ARG A 57 23.52 -22.57 -3.23
C ARG A 57 22.24 -22.97 -3.95
N ASP A 58 21.34 -23.68 -3.27
CA ASP A 58 20.14 -24.24 -3.89
C ASP A 58 19.13 -23.12 -4.19
N PHE A 59 19.04 -22.14 -3.31
CA PHE A 59 18.31 -20.90 -3.55
C PHE A 59 18.88 -20.10 -4.73
N SER A 60 20.20 -19.86 -4.75
CA SER A 60 20.86 -19.12 -5.82
C SER A 60 20.58 -19.75 -7.20
N MET A 61 20.72 -21.08 -7.31
CA MET A 61 20.41 -21.78 -8.56
C MET A 61 18.93 -21.69 -8.94
N ALA A 62 18.01 -21.82 -7.97
CA ALA A 62 16.58 -21.71 -8.23
C ALA A 62 16.20 -20.29 -8.70
N TRP A 63 16.82 -19.27 -8.11
CA TRP A 63 16.67 -17.87 -8.51
C TRP A 63 17.19 -17.62 -9.92
N SER A 64 18.41 -18.05 -10.24
CA SER A 64 18.98 -17.90 -11.58
C SER A 64 18.11 -18.58 -12.65
N ARG A 65 17.58 -19.77 -12.37
CA ARG A 65 16.63 -20.45 -13.29
C ARG A 65 15.35 -19.66 -13.48
N GLN A 66 14.76 -19.13 -12.40
CA GLN A 66 13.56 -18.31 -12.46
C GLN A 66 13.78 -17.05 -13.32
N MET A 67 14.93 -16.38 -13.17
CA MET A 67 15.27 -15.20 -13.95
C MET A 67 15.56 -15.53 -15.42
N ASN A 68 16.28 -16.62 -15.70
CA ASN A 68 16.55 -17.07 -17.06
C ASN A 68 15.25 -17.43 -17.79
N PHE A 69 14.31 -18.07 -17.10
CA PHE A 69 12.98 -18.37 -17.65
C PHE A 69 12.26 -17.09 -18.08
N LEU A 70 12.18 -16.07 -17.22
CA LEU A 70 11.54 -14.79 -17.57
C LEU A 70 12.20 -14.09 -18.77
N ARG A 71 13.54 -14.13 -18.84
CA ARG A 71 14.26 -13.61 -20.01
C ARG A 71 13.92 -14.38 -21.30
N SER A 72 13.82 -15.71 -21.22
CA SER A 72 13.48 -16.56 -22.37
C SER A 72 12.05 -16.38 -22.89
N GLN A 73 11.13 -15.95 -22.02
CA GLN A 73 9.72 -15.67 -22.35
C GLN A 73 9.52 -14.29 -22.99
N GLY A 74 10.59 -13.57 -23.32
CA GLY A 74 10.54 -12.25 -23.95
C GLY A 74 10.21 -11.08 -23.01
N ASN A 75 10.12 -11.33 -21.70
CA ASN A 75 9.85 -10.32 -20.67
C ASN A 75 11.03 -10.20 -19.69
N PRO A 76 12.19 -9.66 -20.13
CA PRO A 76 13.32 -9.45 -19.24
C PRO A 76 12.98 -8.38 -18.21
N ILE A 77 12.74 -8.78 -16.96
CA ILE A 77 12.60 -7.85 -15.84
C ILE A 77 13.94 -7.68 -15.11
N PRO A 78 14.34 -6.45 -14.73
CA PRO A 78 15.48 -6.25 -13.85
C PRO A 78 15.29 -6.97 -12.52
N GLU A 79 16.41 -7.43 -11.93
CA GLU A 79 16.39 -8.19 -10.68
C GLU A 79 15.81 -7.40 -9.51
N SER A 80 16.10 -6.10 -9.43
CA SER A 80 15.53 -5.19 -8.43
C SER A 80 14.00 -5.14 -8.49
N VAL A 81 13.45 -5.07 -9.69
CA VAL A 81 11.99 -5.08 -9.93
C VAL A 81 11.40 -6.43 -9.53
N ALA A 82 12.06 -7.54 -9.89
CA ALA A 82 11.64 -8.88 -9.48
C ALA A 82 11.56 -9.02 -7.95
N ARG A 83 12.52 -8.46 -7.21
CA ARG A 83 12.51 -8.44 -5.74
C ARG A 83 11.44 -7.53 -5.15
N GLN A 84 11.18 -6.37 -5.77
CA GLN A 84 10.08 -5.50 -5.36
C GLN A 84 8.72 -6.21 -5.43
N PHE A 85 8.53 -7.09 -6.43
CA PHE A 85 7.36 -7.95 -6.54
C PHE A 85 7.42 -9.22 -5.67
N GLY A 86 8.50 -9.41 -4.90
CA GLY A 86 8.67 -10.52 -3.97
C GLY A 86 8.95 -11.88 -4.62
N LEU A 87 9.49 -11.92 -5.84
CA LEU A 87 9.81 -13.19 -6.51
C LEU A 87 10.87 -13.99 -5.76
N ASP A 88 11.81 -13.34 -5.07
CA ASP A 88 12.83 -13.98 -4.24
C ASP A 88 12.18 -14.78 -3.09
N LYS A 89 11.19 -14.17 -2.42
CA LYS A 89 10.38 -14.82 -1.40
C LYS A 89 9.60 -16.01 -1.97
N GLN A 90 9.05 -15.89 -3.19
CA GLN A 90 8.36 -16.99 -3.85
C GLN A 90 9.29 -18.18 -4.15
N VAL A 91 10.54 -17.91 -4.55
CA VAL A 91 11.55 -18.97 -4.76
C VAL A 91 11.91 -19.64 -3.44
N LEU A 92 12.12 -18.88 -2.37
CA LEU A 92 12.37 -19.43 -1.04
C LEU A 92 11.20 -20.29 -0.56
N ASP A 93 9.97 -19.77 -0.67
CA ASP A 93 8.75 -20.46 -0.27
C ASP A 93 8.59 -21.80 -1.01
N ARG A 94 8.96 -21.85 -2.29
CA ARG A 94 8.93 -23.08 -3.08
C ARG A 94 9.89 -24.14 -2.52
N LEU A 95 11.11 -23.76 -2.15
CA LEU A 95 12.10 -24.67 -1.55
C LEU A 95 11.66 -25.16 -0.16
N VAL A 96 11.16 -24.24 0.67
CA VAL A 96 10.60 -24.57 2.00
C VAL A 96 9.43 -25.52 1.88
N ASN A 97 8.49 -25.25 0.97
CA ASN A 97 7.33 -26.10 0.74
C ASN A 97 7.74 -27.50 0.26
N ALA A 98 8.70 -27.60 -0.66
CA ALA A 98 9.20 -28.88 -1.15
C ALA A 98 9.81 -29.72 -0.01
N GLU A 99 10.59 -29.08 0.87
CA GLU A 99 11.20 -29.76 2.02
C GLU A 99 10.16 -30.21 3.06
N LEU A 100 9.17 -29.37 3.38
CA LEU A 100 8.05 -29.73 4.26
C LEU A 100 7.24 -30.91 3.70
N LEU A 101 6.99 -30.91 2.40
CA LEU A 101 6.28 -32.00 1.71
C LEU A 101 7.10 -33.29 1.74
N ALA A 102 8.40 -33.23 1.50
CA ALA A 102 9.29 -34.39 1.56
C ALA A 102 9.29 -35.03 2.96
N GLN A 103 9.42 -34.21 4.01
CA GLN A 103 9.35 -34.70 5.40
C GLN A 103 7.97 -35.27 5.73
N SER A 104 6.90 -34.67 5.20
CA SER A 104 5.56 -35.24 5.34
C SER A 104 5.44 -36.60 4.66
N ALA A 105 5.96 -36.73 3.44
CA ALA A 105 5.98 -37.98 2.69
C ALA A 105 6.69 -39.07 3.48
N GLU A 106 7.88 -38.77 4.01
CA GLU A 106 8.69 -39.68 4.86
C GLU A 106 7.92 -40.13 6.10
N ARG A 107 7.27 -39.20 6.82
CA ARG A 107 6.44 -39.54 7.99
C ARG A 107 5.27 -40.47 7.67
N HIS A 108 4.76 -40.42 6.44
CA HIS A 108 3.65 -41.26 5.98
C HIS A 108 4.11 -42.50 5.19
N GLY A 109 5.43 -42.79 5.16
CA GLY A 109 5.97 -43.94 4.43
C GLY A 109 5.84 -43.83 2.91
N ILE A 110 5.66 -42.61 2.38
CA ILE A 110 5.56 -42.32 0.96
C ILE A 110 6.96 -42.01 0.45
N THR A 111 7.64 -43.03 -0.05
CA THR A 111 9.01 -42.92 -0.59
C THR A 111 9.07 -43.41 -2.04
N PRO A 112 9.83 -42.75 -2.92
CA PRO A 112 10.08 -43.26 -4.26
C PRO A 112 10.94 -44.53 -4.21
N SER A 113 10.66 -45.46 -5.11
CA SER A 113 11.48 -46.65 -5.31
C SER A 113 12.77 -46.32 -6.06
N ASP A 114 13.78 -47.19 -5.92
CA ASP A 114 15.06 -47.07 -6.64
C ASP A 114 14.87 -47.12 -8.16
N GLU A 115 13.87 -47.85 -8.62
CA GLU A 115 13.56 -47.97 -10.05
C GLU A 115 12.96 -46.69 -10.62
N GLU A 116 12.05 -46.05 -9.88
CA GLU A 116 11.51 -44.75 -10.26
C GLU A 116 12.61 -43.68 -10.33
N LEU A 117 13.52 -43.67 -9.34
CA LEU A 117 14.67 -42.76 -9.34
C LEU A 117 15.58 -43.02 -10.55
N ARG A 118 15.95 -44.29 -10.77
CA ARG A 118 16.81 -44.69 -11.89
C ARG A 118 16.20 -44.28 -13.21
N LYS A 119 14.91 -44.55 -13.41
CA LYS A 119 14.17 -44.18 -14.62
C LYS A 119 14.23 -42.68 -14.85
N LEU A 120 13.96 -41.86 -13.83
CA LEU A 120 14.00 -40.41 -13.94
C LEU A 120 15.40 -39.89 -14.34
N ILE A 121 16.47 -40.48 -13.78
CA ILE A 121 17.85 -40.15 -14.17
C ILE A 121 18.13 -40.57 -15.62
N HIS A 122 17.68 -41.74 -16.04
CA HIS A 122 17.90 -42.24 -17.40
C HIS A 122 17.08 -41.47 -18.45
N GLU A 123 15.97 -40.85 -18.07
CA GLU A 123 15.16 -40.02 -18.97
C GLU A 123 15.73 -38.60 -19.14
N ASN A 124 16.66 -38.18 -18.26
CA ASN A 124 17.27 -36.86 -18.37
C ASN A 124 18.33 -36.83 -19.49
N THR A 125 18.03 -36.08 -20.55
CA THR A 125 18.85 -35.94 -21.75
C THR A 125 20.21 -35.27 -21.50
N ASP A 126 20.38 -34.52 -20.41
CA ASP A 126 21.68 -33.93 -20.05
C ASP A 126 22.76 -35.00 -19.79
N PHE A 127 22.31 -36.18 -19.38
CA PHE A 127 23.14 -37.33 -19.08
C PHE A 127 23.28 -38.27 -20.28
N HIS A 128 22.77 -37.88 -21.45
CA HIS A 128 22.86 -38.68 -22.67
C HIS A 128 24.07 -38.28 -23.51
N THR A 129 24.55 -39.22 -24.32
CA THR A 129 25.50 -38.94 -25.40
C THR A 129 24.82 -38.20 -26.55
N LYS A 130 25.59 -37.81 -27.57
CA LYS A 130 25.04 -37.18 -28.78
C LYS A 130 24.10 -38.12 -29.56
N GLU A 131 24.24 -39.43 -29.35
CA GLU A 131 23.42 -40.50 -29.91
C GLU A 131 22.14 -40.76 -29.09
N GLY A 132 21.93 -40.04 -27.98
CA GLY A 132 20.71 -40.08 -27.18
C GLY A 132 20.63 -41.23 -26.16
N ALA A 133 21.72 -41.95 -25.92
CA ALA A 133 21.79 -43.00 -24.90
C ALA A 133 22.35 -42.45 -23.58
N PHE A 134 21.81 -42.90 -22.44
CA PHE A 134 22.36 -42.56 -21.12
C PHE A 134 23.83 -43.00 -21.00
N ASP A 135 24.68 -42.10 -20.52
CA ASP A 135 26.09 -42.36 -20.26
C ASP A 135 26.48 -41.98 -18.84
N PHE A 136 27.02 -42.95 -18.11
CA PHE A 136 27.35 -42.78 -16.70
C PHE A 136 28.51 -41.80 -16.48
N ALA A 137 29.50 -41.77 -17.39
CA ALA A 137 30.62 -40.84 -17.30
C ALA A 137 30.14 -39.39 -17.52
N ARG A 138 29.23 -39.18 -18.47
CA ARG A 138 28.54 -37.92 -18.72
C ARG A 138 27.72 -37.49 -17.51
N TYR A 139 26.94 -38.39 -16.91
CA TYR A 139 26.20 -38.12 -15.67
C TYR A 139 27.14 -37.60 -14.56
N GLN A 140 28.22 -38.33 -14.25
CA GLN A 140 29.18 -37.91 -13.23
C GLN A 140 29.87 -36.59 -13.58
N GLN A 141 30.21 -36.39 -14.85
CA GLN A 141 30.79 -35.15 -15.35
C GLN A 141 29.84 -33.97 -15.14
N VAL A 142 28.58 -34.12 -15.54
CA VAL A 142 27.58 -33.05 -15.44
C VAL A 142 27.33 -32.69 -13.98
N LEU A 143 27.23 -33.69 -13.10
CA LEU A 143 27.06 -33.42 -11.66
C LEU A 143 28.24 -32.66 -11.04
N ARG A 144 29.47 -33.01 -11.42
CA ARG A 144 30.68 -32.34 -10.91
C ARG A 144 30.86 -30.95 -11.50
N ASP A 145 30.60 -30.78 -12.79
CA ASP A 145 30.94 -29.56 -13.52
C ASP A 145 29.83 -28.49 -13.37
N PHE A 146 28.56 -28.90 -13.37
CA PHE A 146 27.41 -27.98 -13.32
C PHE A 146 26.71 -27.97 -11.96
N TYR A 147 26.33 -29.14 -11.45
CA TYR A 147 25.56 -29.22 -10.20
C TYR A 147 26.43 -29.08 -8.94
N ARG A 148 27.76 -29.23 -9.07
CA ARG A 148 28.74 -29.21 -7.97
C ARG A 148 28.32 -30.15 -6.83
N ARG A 149 27.90 -31.37 -7.19
CA ARG A 149 27.41 -32.41 -6.27
C ARG A 149 28.01 -33.77 -6.60
N THR A 150 28.08 -34.64 -5.60
CA THR A 150 28.29 -36.07 -5.79
C THR A 150 27.01 -36.76 -6.28
N PRO A 151 27.11 -37.95 -6.90
CA PRO A 151 25.94 -38.76 -7.25
C PRO A 151 25.01 -39.02 -6.06
N GLN A 152 25.56 -39.35 -4.89
CA GLN A 152 24.77 -39.62 -3.69
C GLN A 152 23.95 -38.40 -3.25
N GLU A 153 24.56 -37.21 -3.19
CA GLU A 153 23.87 -35.97 -2.81
C GLU A 153 22.80 -35.57 -3.84
N TYR A 154 23.06 -35.82 -5.12
CA TYR A 154 22.10 -35.55 -6.19
C TYR A 154 20.91 -36.51 -6.13
N GLU A 155 21.17 -37.81 -6.02
CA GLU A 155 20.15 -38.84 -5.92
C GLU A 155 19.30 -38.69 -4.66
N GLN A 156 19.90 -38.36 -3.52
CA GLN A 156 19.17 -38.12 -2.28
C GLN A 156 18.22 -36.92 -2.41
N GLU A 157 18.69 -35.83 -3.01
CA GLU A 157 17.85 -34.65 -3.28
C GLU A 157 16.71 -34.98 -4.24
N LEU A 158 17.00 -35.72 -5.30
CA LEU A 158 15.99 -36.14 -6.27
C LEU A 158 14.94 -37.04 -5.63
N ARG A 159 15.33 -37.97 -4.74
CA ARG A 159 14.38 -38.77 -3.94
C ARG A 159 13.47 -37.90 -3.09
N ARG A 160 13.98 -36.86 -2.44
CA ARG A 160 13.16 -35.94 -1.64
C ARG A 160 12.16 -35.18 -2.50
N GLN A 161 12.58 -34.71 -3.67
CA GLN A 161 11.70 -34.03 -4.62
C GLN A 161 10.59 -34.96 -5.12
N MET A 162 10.93 -36.21 -5.45
CA MET A 162 9.94 -37.22 -5.82
C MET A 162 8.99 -37.55 -4.68
N ALA A 163 9.49 -37.65 -3.44
CA ALA A 163 8.66 -37.88 -2.25
C ALA A 163 7.68 -36.72 -2.03
N ALA A 164 8.15 -35.47 -2.14
CA ALA A 164 7.31 -34.28 -2.08
C ALA A 164 6.22 -34.29 -3.16
N GLN A 165 6.57 -34.65 -4.40
CA GLN A 165 5.62 -34.76 -5.50
C GLN A 165 4.57 -35.84 -5.24
N LYS A 166 4.98 -37.04 -4.82
CA LYS A 166 4.06 -38.13 -4.47
C LYS A 166 3.12 -37.73 -3.34
N MET A 167 3.61 -36.99 -2.33
CA MET A 167 2.76 -36.45 -1.26
C MET A 167 1.71 -35.48 -1.81
N LEU A 168 2.09 -34.58 -2.73
CA LEU A 168 1.13 -33.70 -3.40
C LEU A 168 0.10 -34.48 -4.22
N ASP A 169 0.52 -35.53 -4.92
CA ASP A 169 -0.39 -36.37 -5.72
C ASP A 169 -1.39 -37.11 -4.83
N VAL A 170 -0.97 -37.59 -3.66
CA VAL A 170 -1.87 -38.18 -2.65
C VAL A 170 -2.91 -37.14 -2.17
N VAL A 171 -2.46 -35.94 -1.81
CA VAL A 171 -3.35 -34.84 -1.38
C VAL A 171 -4.36 -34.48 -2.47
N ARG A 172 -3.90 -34.37 -3.72
CA ARG A 172 -4.75 -34.02 -4.87
C ARG A 172 -5.68 -35.15 -5.30
N THR A 173 -5.33 -36.41 -5.04
CA THR A 173 -6.20 -37.56 -5.33
C THR A 173 -7.44 -37.55 -4.43
N GLY A 174 -7.34 -37.00 -3.22
CA GLY A 174 -8.48 -36.75 -2.32
C GLY A 174 -9.48 -35.70 -2.82
N ALA A 175 -9.16 -34.94 -3.88
CA ALA A 175 -10.07 -33.98 -4.48
C ALA A 175 -11.16 -34.68 -5.30
N VAL A 176 -12.22 -35.13 -4.62
CA VAL A 176 -13.46 -35.61 -5.23
C VAL A 176 -14.53 -34.53 -5.08
N VAL A 177 -15.24 -34.23 -6.16
CA VAL A 177 -16.34 -33.25 -6.19
C VAL A 177 -17.65 -33.97 -6.48
N SER A 178 -18.70 -33.66 -5.71
CA SER A 178 -20.04 -34.20 -5.96
C SER A 178 -20.77 -33.35 -7.01
N ASP A 179 -21.83 -33.89 -7.59
CA ASP A 179 -22.70 -33.14 -8.51
C ASP A 179 -23.30 -31.90 -7.86
N ASP A 180 -23.63 -31.99 -6.57
CA ASP A 180 -24.14 -30.86 -5.80
C ASP A 180 -23.06 -29.80 -5.58
N GLU A 181 -21.80 -30.17 -5.38
CA GLU A 181 -20.70 -29.22 -5.31
C GLU A 181 -20.50 -28.51 -6.66
N VAL A 182 -20.54 -29.26 -7.77
CA VAL A 182 -20.41 -28.70 -9.12
C VAL A 182 -21.58 -27.77 -9.43
N ARG A 183 -22.81 -28.16 -9.07
CA ARG A 183 -24.01 -27.34 -9.25
C ARG A 183 -23.95 -26.08 -8.40
N ALA A 184 -23.61 -26.19 -7.11
CA ALA A 184 -23.48 -25.04 -6.23
C ALA A 184 -22.43 -24.05 -6.75
N ARG A 185 -21.29 -24.53 -7.28
CA ARG A 185 -20.26 -23.68 -7.91
C ARG A 185 -20.78 -23.00 -9.18
N TYR A 186 -21.44 -23.75 -10.05
CA TYR A 186 -22.03 -23.21 -11.28
C TYR A 186 -23.09 -22.14 -10.98
N GLU A 187 -23.98 -22.42 -10.03
CA GLU A 187 -25.02 -21.48 -9.62
C GLU A 187 -24.42 -20.21 -9.02
N LYS A 188 -23.40 -20.38 -8.17
CA LYS A 188 -22.63 -19.29 -7.55
C LYS A 188 -21.94 -18.39 -8.56
N GLU A 189 -21.29 -18.96 -9.58
CA GLU A 189 -20.53 -18.20 -10.57
C GLU A 189 -21.40 -17.60 -11.67
N GLY A 190 -22.47 -18.30 -12.05
CA GLY A 190 -23.45 -17.84 -13.04
C GLY A 190 -24.47 -16.84 -12.49
N ASN A 191 -24.53 -16.66 -11.16
CA ASN A 191 -25.38 -15.68 -10.51
C ASN A 191 -24.68 -14.31 -10.47
N GLN A 192 -24.82 -13.55 -11.56
CA GLN A 192 -24.12 -12.28 -11.75
C GLN A 192 -25.08 -11.09 -11.89
N ALA A 193 -24.56 -9.90 -11.63
CA ALA A 193 -25.25 -8.64 -11.82
C ALA A 193 -24.30 -7.51 -12.24
N LYS A 194 -24.85 -6.51 -12.92
CA LYS A 194 -24.23 -5.20 -13.11
C LYS A 194 -25.15 -4.11 -12.59
N LEU A 195 -24.55 -3.09 -11.98
CA LEU A 195 -25.24 -1.91 -11.48
C LEU A 195 -24.80 -0.67 -12.24
N VAL A 196 -25.72 0.28 -12.32
CA VAL A 196 -25.37 1.70 -12.41
C VAL A 196 -25.75 2.34 -11.09
N PHE A 197 -24.86 3.11 -10.50
CA PHE A 197 -25.15 3.87 -9.28
C PHE A 197 -24.71 5.32 -9.41
N ALA A 198 -25.35 6.20 -8.65
CA ALA A 198 -24.90 7.56 -8.41
C ALA A 198 -24.75 7.75 -6.89
N ARG A 199 -23.66 8.39 -6.48
CA ARG A 199 -23.38 8.65 -5.07
C ARG A 199 -23.41 10.13 -4.73
N PHE A 200 -23.95 10.43 -3.55
CA PHE A 200 -24.21 11.78 -3.07
C PHE A 200 -23.44 11.97 -1.76
N LEU A 201 -22.34 12.72 -1.83
CA LEU A 201 -21.54 13.08 -0.66
C LEU A 201 -21.97 14.43 -0.08
N PRO A 202 -21.91 14.63 1.25
CA PRO A 202 -22.18 15.93 1.86
C PRO A 202 -21.33 17.07 1.27
N THR A 203 -20.06 16.78 0.94
CA THR A 203 -19.12 17.77 0.37
C THR A 203 -19.58 18.36 -0.97
N MET A 204 -20.34 17.61 -1.78
CA MET A 204 -20.91 18.11 -3.05
C MET A 204 -21.97 19.22 -2.84
N PHE A 205 -22.46 19.35 -1.61
CA PHE A 205 -23.57 20.23 -1.26
C PHE A 205 -23.19 21.27 -0.21
N ALA A 206 -21.97 21.22 0.34
CA ALA A 206 -21.51 22.13 1.39
C ALA A 206 -21.64 23.61 0.99
N ASP A 207 -21.29 23.95 -0.25
CA ASP A 207 -21.38 25.33 -0.77
C ASP A 207 -22.83 25.80 -1.03
N LYS A 208 -23.79 24.87 -1.03
CA LYS A 208 -25.22 25.17 -1.21
C LYS A 208 -25.94 25.40 0.12
N VAL A 209 -25.28 25.14 1.25
CA VAL A 209 -25.85 25.35 2.58
C VAL A 209 -25.76 26.84 2.95
N PRO A 210 -26.88 27.55 3.14
CA PRO A 210 -26.85 28.93 3.57
C PRO A 210 -26.28 29.06 4.98
N ALA A 211 -25.78 30.26 5.32
CA ALA A 211 -25.39 30.54 6.70
C ALA A 211 -26.61 30.38 7.64
N PRO A 212 -26.44 29.79 8.84
CA PRO A 212 -27.55 29.66 9.79
C PRO A 212 -28.06 31.04 10.22
N THR A 213 -29.38 31.15 10.38
CA THR A 213 -29.95 32.33 11.02
C THR A 213 -29.59 32.34 12.51
N PRO A 214 -29.55 33.52 13.18
CA PRO A 214 -29.24 33.58 14.61
C PRO A 214 -30.13 32.67 15.47
N ALA A 215 -31.41 32.54 15.11
CA ALA A 215 -32.35 31.66 15.82
C ALA A 215 -31.98 30.17 15.67
N LYS A 216 -31.71 29.71 14.43
CA LYS A 216 -31.29 28.33 14.17
C LYS A 216 -29.95 28.01 14.84
N LEU A 217 -29.01 28.94 14.81
CA LEU A 217 -27.70 28.75 15.43
C LEU A 217 -27.80 28.68 16.95
N ALA A 218 -28.64 29.53 17.58
CA ALA A 218 -28.87 29.48 19.02
C ALA A 218 -29.55 28.16 19.44
N GLU A 219 -30.51 27.67 18.66
CA GLU A 219 -31.12 26.35 18.88
C GLU A 219 -30.10 25.23 18.73
N PHE A 220 -29.31 25.24 17.64
CA PHE A 220 -28.26 24.25 17.39
C PHE A 220 -27.23 24.20 18.52
N GLN A 221 -26.79 25.37 18.99
CA GLN A 221 -25.87 25.47 20.12
C GLN A 221 -26.41 24.85 21.40
N LYS A 222 -27.74 24.88 21.60
CA LYS A 222 -28.40 24.31 22.78
C LYS A 222 -28.60 22.80 22.64
N THR A 223 -28.90 22.30 21.45
CA THR A 223 -29.16 20.88 21.21
C THR A 223 -27.91 20.04 20.96
N HIS A 224 -26.81 20.67 20.53
CA HIS A 224 -25.54 20.00 20.17
C HIS A 224 -24.36 20.42 21.07
N GLU A 225 -24.62 20.81 22.32
CA GLU A 225 -23.57 21.27 23.26
C GLU A 225 -22.42 20.27 23.40
N LYS A 226 -22.74 18.98 23.50
CA LYS A 226 -21.74 17.91 23.62
C LYS A 226 -20.87 17.82 22.37
N GLU A 227 -21.46 17.84 21.18
CA GLU A 227 -20.72 17.72 19.92
C GLU A 227 -19.80 18.92 19.69
N ILE A 228 -20.25 20.12 20.06
CA ILE A 228 -19.44 21.33 20.02
C ILE A 228 -18.23 21.21 20.97
N ALA A 229 -18.44 20.69 22.19
CA ALA A 229 -17.37 20.47 23.15
C ALA A 229 -16.38 19.38 22.68
N ASP A 230 -16.88 18.28 22.12
CA ASP A 230 -16.06 17.19 21.57
C ASP A 230 -15.22 17.68 20.39
N TYR A 231 -15.84 18.47 19.48
CA TYR A 231 -15.14 19.06 18.34
C TYR A 231 -14.02 20.00 18.80
N TYR A 232 -14.28 20.86 19.78
CA TYR A 232 -13.25 21.73 20.35
C TYR A 232 -12.10 20.94 20.97
N ALA A 233 -12.40 19.90 21.76
CA ALA A 233 -11.38 19.07 22.39
C ALA A 233 -10.50 18.35 21.35
N ALA A 234 -11.12 17.80 20.30
CA ALA A 234 -10.42 17.11 19.21
C ALA A 234 -9.60 18.06 18.32
N ASN A 235 -10.00 19.32 18.21
CA ASN A 235 -9.36 20.33 17.35
C ASN A 235 -8.65 21.44 18.14
N SER A 236 -8.32 21.20 19.41
CA SER A 236 -7.80 22.20 20.34
C SER A 236 -6.51 22.89 19.84
N PHE A 237 -5.71 22.18 19.05
CA PHE A 237 -4.52 22.74 18.40
C PHE A 237 -4.85 23.95 17.49
N VAL A 238 -5.96 23.92 16.75
CA VAL A 238 -6.37 25.00 15.84
C VAL A 238 -6.89 26.22 16.61
N TYR A 239 -7.30 26.03 17.87
CA TYR A 239 -7.80 27.09 18.75
C TYR A 239 -6.73 27.70 19.64
N ASN A 240 -5.46 27.28 19.49
CA ASN A 240 -4.34 27.92 20.16
C ASN A 240 -3.88 29.15 19.37
N VAL A 241 -3.92 30.31 20.02
CA VAL A 241 -3.20 31.49 19.55
C VAL A 241 -1.73 31.29 19.94
N PRO A 242 -0.81 31.18 18.97
CA PRO A 242 0.60 30.99 19.28
C PRO A 242 1.18 32.20 20.00
N GLU A 243 2.25 31.97 20.76
CA GLU A 243 3.05 33.03 21.36
C GLU A 243 3.57 34.00 20.28
N ARG A 244 3.46 35.31 20.53
CA ARG A 244 3.95 36.36 19.63
C ARG A 244 4.73 37.41 20.39
N ILE A 245 5.78 37.94 19.78
CA ILE A 245 6.50 39.11 20.31
C ILE A 245 6.40 40.28 19.34
N ARG A 246 6.40 41.50 19.86
CA ARG A 246 6.68 42.69 19.07
C ARG A 246 8.15 43.01 19.22
N ALA A 247 8.90 43.13 18.13
CA ALA A 247 10.34 43.24 18.20
C ALA A 247 10.96 44.24 17.22
N ARG A 248 12.18 44.67 17.54
CA ARG A 248 13.08 45.40 16.64
C ARG A 248 14.37 44.62 16.45
N GLN A 249 15.01 44.74 15.28
CA GLN A 249 16.34 44.17 15.05
C GLN A 249 17.40 45.17 14.62
N ILE A 250 18.64 44.79 14.90
CA ILE A 250 19.85 45.30 14.26
C ILE A 250 20.55 44.10 13.62
N LEU A 251 20.81 44.17 12.32
CA LEU A 251 21.61 43.19 11.59
C LEU A 251 23.01 43.75 11.37
N VAL A 252 24.04 42.99 11.71
CA VAL A 252 25.40 43.17 11.23
C VAL A 252 25.64 42.12 10.15
N LYS A 253 25.62 42.54 8.89
CA LYS A 253 25.61 41.60 7.77
C LYS A 253 26.95 40.90 7.64
N VAL A 254 26.93 39.59 7.39
CA VAL A 254 28.13 38.79 7.13
C VAL A 254 27.92 38.05 5.81
N ALA A 255 28.95 38.07 4.95
CA ALA A 255 28.88 37.35 3.68
C ALA A 255 28.86 35.82 3.93
N PRO A 256 28.17 35.02 3.10
CA PRO A 256 28.11 33.57 3.27
C PRO A 256 29.49 32.89 3.30
N ASP A 257 30.47 33.46 2.59
CA ASP A 257 31.86 33.01 2.45
C ASP A 257 32.84 33.72 3.41
N ALA A 258 32.34 34.45 4.40
CA ALA A 258 33.17 35.22 5.32
C ALA A 258 34.12 34.34 6.15
N THR A 259 35.35 34.83 6.35
CA THR A 259 36.38 34.16 7.17
C THR A 259 35.98 34.12 8.65
N PRO A 260 36.58 33.22 9.46
CA PRO A 260 36.37 33.20 10.90
C PRO A 260 36.65 34.56 11.57
N GLU A 261 37.65 35.29 11.11
CA GLU A 261 37.99 36.64 11.60
C GLU A 261 36.89 37.65 11.29
N GLN A 262 36.30 37.60 10.09
CA GLN A 262 35.20 38.48 9.70
C GLN A 262 33.92 38.18 10.50
N LYS A 263 33.62 36.90 10.75
CA LYS A 263 32.52 36.49 11.65
C LYS A 263 32.75 36.97 13.08
N ALA A 264 33.98 36.83 13.60
CA ALA A 264 34.35 37.32 14.93
C ALA A 264 34.23 38.84 15.06
N GLN A 265 34.62 39.59 14.03
CA GLN A 265 34.45 41.05 13.98
C GLN A 265 32.97 41.47 13.98
N ALA A 266 32.13 40.80 13.20
CA ALA A 266 30.70 41.07 13.17
C ALA A 266 30.04 40.79 14.53
N LYS A 267 30.45 39.71 15.20
CA LYS A 267 30.01 39.39 16.56
C LYS A 267 30.46 40.43 17.57
N ALA A 268 31.74 40.83 17.56
CA ALA A 268 32.27 41.87 18.44
C ALA A 268 31.55 43.22 18.23
N LYS A 269 31.22 43.57 16.97
CA LYS A 269 30.42 44.75 16.65
C LYS A 269 29.03 44.65 17.24
N ALA A 270 28.35 43.52 17.08
CA ALA A 270 27.04 43.31 17.71
C ALA A 270 27.10 43.35 19.25
N GLU A 271 28.16 42.81 19.87
CA GLU A 271 28.35 42.92 21.33
C GLU A 271 28.52 44.37 21.80
N ASP A 272 29.27 45.20 21.06
CA ASP A 272 29.41 46.62 21.35
C ASP A 272 28.08 47.36 21.22
N LEU A 273 27.34 47.13 20.13
CA LEU A 273 26.01 47.71 19.92
C LEU A 273 25.04 47.33 21.04
N ARG A 274 25.08 46.08 21.50
CA ARG A 274 24.30 45.62 22.65
C ARG A 274 24.66 46.37 23.93
N LYS A 275 25.95 46.54 24.23
CA LYS A 275 26.42 47.32 25.40
C LYS A 275 25.96 48.77 25.34
N GLN A 276 25.93 49.39 24.17
CA GLN A 276 25.40 50.75 24.02
C GLN A 276 23.91 50.82 24.38
N VAL A 277 23.12 49.83 23.97
CA VAL A 277 21.70 49.75 24.32
C VAL A 277 21.51 49.49 25.82
N GLU A 278 22.30 48.60 26.42
CA GLU A 278 22.28 48.35 27.86
C GLU A 278 22.72 49.60 28.67
N GLY A 279 23.62 50.41 28.11
CA GLY A 279 24.03 51.71 28.63
C GLY A 279 22.99 52.83 28.46
N GLY A 280 21.80 52.53 27.92
CA GLY A 280 20.67 53.45 27.80
C GLY A 280 20.52 54.13 26.45
N LYS A 281 21.34 53.81 25.44
CA LYS A 281 21.14 54.32 24.07
C LYS A 281 19.86 53.72 23.48
N ASP A 282 19.06 54.55 22.81
CA ASP A 282 17.82 54.09 22.18
C ASP A 282 18.09 53.11 21.02
N PHE A 283 17.44 51.95 21.06
CA PHE A 283 17.65 50.86 20.09
C PHE A 283 17.22 51.26 18.69
N ALA A 284 16.10 51.99 18.54
CA ALA A 284 15.58 52.38 17.23
C ALA A 284 16.51 53.39 16.54
N THR A 285 17.09 54.31 17.32
CA THR A 285 18.13 55.23 16.87
C THR A 285 19.37 54.47 16.43
N LEU A 286 19.87 53.55 17.26
CA LEU A 286 21.05 52.75 16.92
C LEU A 286 20.81 51.88 15.67
N ALA A 287 19.61 51.32 15.50
CA ALA A 287 19.24 50.56 14.33
C ALA A 287 19.26 51.41 13.05
N LYS A 288 18.74 52.66 13.09
CA LYS A 288 18.80 53.59 11.95
C LYS A 288 20.23 53.94 11.57
N GLU A 289 21.11 54.12 12.56
CA GLU A 289 22.51 54.47 12.34
C GLU A 289 23.32 53.28 11.78
N THR A 290 23.13 52.08 12.35
CA THR A 290 24.15 51.02 12.26
C THR A 290 23.67 49.71 11.63
N SER A 291 22.36 49.45 11.56
CA SER A 291 21.85 48.19 11.02
C SER A 291 22.14 48.07 9.53
N ASP A 292 22.48 46.87 9.07
CA ASP A 292 22.66 46.50 7.67
C ASP A 292 21.37 45.91 7.06
N ASP A 293 20.30 45.75 7.86
CA ASP A 293 18.98 45.34 7.36
C ASP A 293 18.27 46.52 6.69
N THR A 294 18.41 46.61 5.37
CA THR A 294 17.81 47.69 4.56
C THR A 294 16.27 47.74 4.63
N ALA A 295 15.59 46.63 4.99
CA ALA A 295 14.13 46.60 5.03
C ALA A 295 13.57 47.32 6.26
N THR A 296 14.23 47.19 7.41
CA THR A 296 13.74 47.74 8.68
C THR A 296 14.57 48.90 9.21
N LYS A 297 15.81 49.10 8.73
CA LYS A 297 16.74 50.16 9.18
C LYS A 297 16.07 51.53 9.24
N ALA A 298 15.42 51.96 8.17
CA ALA A 298 14.77 53.28 8.10
C ALA A 298 13.65 53.47 9.15
N LYS A 299 13.04 52.36 9.60
CA LYS A 299 12.00 52.32 10.63
C LYS A 299 12.55 51.99 12.03
N GLY A 300 13.87 52.10 12.22
CA GLY A 300 14.53 51.77 13.49
C GLY A 300 14.43 50.30 13.85
N GLY A 301 14.55 49.42 12.85
CA GLY A 301 14.60 47.97 13.07
C GLY A 301 13.23 47.30 13.26
N GLU A 302 12.11 48.00 13.10
CA GLU A 302 10.78 47.48 13.46
C GLU A 302 10.33 46.28 12.63
N LEU A 303 9.98 45.19 13.32
CA LEU A 303 9.50 43.93 12.72
C LEU A 303 7.99 43.73 12.90
N GLY A 304 7.35 44.50 13.78
CA GLY A 304 5.95 44.29 14.15
C GLY A 304 5.77 43.06 15.04
N TRP A 305 4.55 42.50 15.04
CA TRP A 305 4.25 41.25 15.74
C TRP A 305 4.73 40.05 14.92
N VAL A 306 5.60 39.24 15.52
CA VAL A 306 6.20 38.06 14.90
C VAL A 306 5.80 36.80 15.67
N GLU A 307 5.62 35.71 14.94
CA GLU A 307 5.37 34.37 15.50
C GLU A 307 6.65 33.55 15.48
N ARG A 308 6.83 32.68 16.48
CA ARG A 308 8.04 31.85 16.61
C ARG A 308 8.34 31.04 15.34
N THR A 309 7.31 30.51 14.69
CA THR A 309 7.40 29.66 13.48
C THR A 309 7.80 30.40 12.21
N THR A 310 7.83 31.74 12.25
CA THR A 310 8.11 32.58 11.07
C THR A 310 9.56 33.08 11.02
N TRP A 311 10.37 32.74 12.02
CA TRP A 311 11.77 33.17 12.17
C TRP A 311 12.76 32.02 12.04
N ASP A 312 14.03 32.38 11.81
CA ASP A 312 15.15 31.46 12.00
C ASP A 312 15.12 30.88 13.44
N PRO A 313 15.29 29.56 13.62
CA PRO A 313 15.14 28.92 14.92
C PRO A 313 16.02 29.52 16.02
N ALA A 314 17.28 29.86 15.73
CA ALA A 314 18.20 30.38 16.75
C ALA A 314 17.78 31.79 17.21
N LEU A 315 17.32 32.60 16.27
CA LEU A 315 16.76 33.93 16.53
C LEU A 315 15.47 33.85 17.35
N ALA A 316 14.59 32.92 16.97
CA ALA A 316 13.33 32.70 17.67
C ALA A 316 13.57 32.23 19.11
N ASP A 317 14.46 31.25 19.31
CA ASP A 317 14.80 30.73 20.64
C ASP A 317 15.38 31.83 21.54
N ALA A 318 16.30 32.63 21.00
CA ALA A 318 16.91 33.73 21.75
C ALA A 318 15.90 34.83 22.10
N ALA A 319 15.08 35.27 21.15
CA ALA A 319 14.16 36.38 21.36
C ALA A 319 12.94 36.00 22.21
N PHE A 320 12.35 34.84 22.00
CA PHE A 320 11.16 34.41 22.75
C PHE A 320 11.49 33.99 24.20
N ALA A 321 12.76 33.71 24.52
CA ALA A 321 13.19 33.48 25.91
C ALA A 321 13.23 34.76 26.77
N LEU A 322 13.17 35.95 26.15
CA LEU A 322 13.31 37.24 26.83
C LEU A 322 11.98 37.83 27.30
N LYS A 323 12.07 38.74 28.26
CA LYS A 323 10.97 39.61 28.70
C LYS A 323 10.87 40.87 27.84
N ALA A 324 9.71 41.50 27.85
CA ALA A 324 9.52 42.81 27.22
C ALA A 324 10.52 43.84 27.80
N GLY A 325 11.16 44.58 26.90
CA GLY A 325 12.22 45.55 27.18
C GLY A 325 13.66 45.01 27.00
N GLU A 326 13.86 43.69 27.00
CA GLU A 326 15.18 43.07 26.95
C GLU A 326 15.72 42.92 25.51
N VAL A 327 17.03 42.72 25.40
CA VAL A 327 17.77 42.58 24.15
C VAL A 327 18.54 41.26 24.15
N THR A 328 18.48 40.52 23.03
CA THR A 328 19.20 39.24 22.88
C THR A 328 20.70 39.42 23.00
N GLN A 329 21.40 38.32 23.29
CA GLN A 329 22.80 38.22 22.91
C GLN A 329 22.93 38.27 21.37
N PRO A 330 24.11 38.55 20.81
CA PRO A 330 24.33 38.44 19.37
C PRO A 330 24.01 37.02 18.89
N VAL A 331 23.06 36.90 17.96
CA VAL A 331 22.62 35.62 17.39
C VAL A 331 23.11 35.51 15.96
N GLU A 332 23.83 34.43 15.65
CA GLU A 332 24.30 34.16 14.29
C GLU A 332 23.18 33.54 13.45
N SER A 333 23.05 34.00 12.20
CA SER A 333 22.17 33.44 11.18
C SER A 333 22.91 33.40 9.83
N ALA A 334 22.24 32.87 8.80
CA ALA A 334 22.76 32.89 7.43
C ALA A 334 23.00 34.31 6.86
N LEU A 335 22.36 35.34 7.42
CA LEU A 335 22.50 36.74 6.98
C LEU A 335 23.59 37.51 7.73
N GLY A 336 24.06 36.99 8.86
CA GLY A 336 25.03 37.63 9.72
C GLY A 336 24.66 37.56 11.19
N VAL A 337 25.04 38.58 11.95
CA VAL A 337 24.83 38.61 13.41
C VAL A 337 23.69 39.57 13.73
N HIS A 338 22.70 39.09 14.46
CA HIS A 338 21.51 39.83 14.82
C HIS A 338 21.49 40.19 16.30
N LEU A 339 20.99 41.38 16.60
CA LEU A 339 20.45 41.74 17.91
C LEU A 339 18.96 41.97 17.76
N VAL A 340 18.18 41.43 18.69
CA VAL A 340 16.74 41.63 18.73
C VAL A 340 16.36 42.25 20.07
N LYS A 341 15.60 43.34 20.04
CA LYS A 341 14.93 43.90 21.21
C LYS A 341 13.48 43.46 21.23
N VAL A 342 13.05 42.83 22.31
CA VAL A 342 11.64 42.51 22.55
C VAL A 342 10.98 43.74 23.14
N GLU A 343 9.99 44.29 22.46
CA GLU A 343 9.23 45.47 22.93
C GLU A 343 8.00 45.04 23.72
N GLU A 344 7.27 44.05 23.21
CA GLU A 344 6.09 43.49 23.85
C GLU A 344 6.08 41.96 23.65
N LYS A 345 5.46 41.24 24.59
CA LYS A 345 5.32 39.78 24.51
C LYS A 345 3.89 39.39 24.84
N LYS A 346 3.32 38.51 24.02
CA LYS A 346 2.02 37.88 24.21
C LYS A 346 2.22 36.37 24.25
N ASP A 347 1.94 35.79 25.41
CA ASP A 347 2.05 34.35 25.61
C ASP A 347 1.05 33.59 24.75
N ALA A 348 1.35 32.32 24.47
CA ALA A 348 0.40 31.44 23.81
C ALA A 348 -0.86 31.32 24.65
N GLN A 349 -2.02 31.47 24.02
CA GLN A 349 -3.31 31.40 24.69
C GLN A 349 -4.26 30.51 23.89
N ALA A 350 -4.79 29.47 24.55
CA ALA A 350 -5.92 28.73 24.01
C ALA A 350 -7.17 29.63 24.04
N LYS A 351 -7.81 29.86 22.89
CA LYS A 351 -9.15 30.44 22.87
C LYS A 351 -10.07 29.50 23.62
N LYS A 352 -10.87 29.99 24.56
CA LYS A 352 -11.76 29.10 25.32
C LYS A 352 -12.90 28.64 24.43
N LEU A 353 -13.53 27.53 24.79
CA LEU A 353 -14.69 27.00 24.06
C LEU A 353 -15.77 28.07 23.87
N GLU A 354 -16.02 28.89 24.88
CA GLU A 354 -17.01 29.97 24.87
C GLU A 354 -16.73 31.00 23.78
N ASP A 355 -15.46 31.29 23.50
CA ASP A 355 -15.03 32.28 22.50
C ASP A 355 -15.20 31.75 21.07
N VAL A 356 -15.14 30.43 20.87
CA VAL A 356 -15.22 29.78 19.55
C VAL A 356 -16.49 28.94 19.37
N LYS A 357 -17.38 28.89 20.37
CA LYS A 357 -18.61 28.10 20.36
C LYS A 357 -19.46 28.38 19.12
N THR A 358 -19.61 29.66 18.77
CA THR A 358 -20.39 30.11 17.61
C THR A 358 -19.77 29.68 16.28
N GLU A 359 -18.44 29.72 16.17
CA GLU A 359 -17.70 29.28 14.99
C GLU A 359 -17.86 27.77 14.79
N ILE A 360 -17.62 27.00 15.85
CA ILE A 360 -17.77 25.54 15.84
C ILE A 360 -19.20 25.13 15.52
N ALA A 361 -20.18 25.74 16.19
CA ALA A 361 -21.60 25.50 15.93
C ALA A 361 -21.98 25.79 14.47
N THR A 362 -21.42 26.85 13.88
CA THR A 362 -21.67 27.17 12.46
C THR A 362 -21.09 26.10 11.54
N THR A 363 -19.89 25.62 11.82
CA THR A 363 -19.24 24.55 11.06
C THR A 363 -20.02 23.25 11.14
N LEU A 364 -20.38 22.80 12.35
CA LEU A 364 -21.15 21.57 12.56
C LEU A 364 -22.55 21.67 11.96
N PHE A 365 -23.24 22.79 12.14
CA PHE A 365 -24.55 23.05 11.52
C PHE A 365 -24.48 22.89 10.00
N LYS A 366 -23.48 23.50 9.35
CA LYS A 366 -23.31 23.39 7.89
C LYS A 366 -23.02 21.96 7.45
N GLN A 367 -22.23 21.21 8.22
CA GLN A 367 -21.96 19.80 7.92
C GLN A 367 -23.23 18.95 8.01
N GLU A 368 -24.06 19.16 9.03
CA GLU A 368 -25.31 18.44 9.20
C GLU A 368 -26.34 18.77 8.11
N GLU A 369 -26.52 20.06 7.80
CA GLU A 369 -27.39 20.49 6.71
C GLU A 369 -26.91 19.96 5.35
N ALA A 370 -25.60 19.90 5.12
CA ALA A 370 -25.03 19.31 3.90
C ALA A 370 -25.30 17.80 3.82
N LYS A 371 -25.23 17.08 4.94
CA LYS A 371 -25.61 15.66 5.03
C LYS A 371 -27.10 15.48 4.72
N GLY A 372 -27.96 16.31 5.29
CA GLY A 372 -29.40 16.31 5.03
C GLY A 372 -29.72 16.60 3.56
N LEU A 373 -29.06 17.60 2.98
CA LEU A 373 -29.24 17.97 1.58
C LEU A 373 -28.76 16.87 0.62
N ALA A 374 -27.61 16.25 0.89
CA ALA A 374 -27.12 15.12 0.10
C ALA A 374 -28.11 13.95 0.10
N LYS A 375 -28.70 13.63 1.26
CA LYS A 375 -29.72 12.59 1.38
C LYS A 375 -31.00 12.97 0.62
N ALA A 376 -31.48 14.19 0.78
CA ALA A 376 -32.68 14.67 0.09
C ALA A 376 -32.51 14.67 -1.44
N GLU A 377 -31.33 15.05 -1.94
CA GLU A 377 -31.03 15.00 -3.38
C GLU A 377 -30.93 13.54 -3.89
N ALA A 378 -30.39 12.62 -3.08
CA ALA A 378 -30.43 11.20 -3.39
C ALA A 378 -31.88 10.65 -3.45
N GLU A 379 -32.74 11.04 -2.52
CA GLU A 379 -34.16 10.65 -2.51
C GLU A 379 -34.92 11.20 -3.73
N LYS A 380 -34.65 12.45 -4.12
CA LYS A 380 -35.20 13.04 -5.36
C LYS A 380 -34.72 12.28 -6.61
N ALA A 381 -33.43 11.95 -6.66
CA ALA A 381 -32.84 11.18 -7.76
C ALA A 381 -33.46 9.78 -7.87
N LEU A 382 -33.67 9.12 -6.72
CA LEU A 382 -34.37 7.85 -6.64
C LEU A 382 -35.81 7.95 -7.15
N ALA A 383 -36.56 8.99 -6.75
CA ALA A 383 -37.92 9.23 -7.22
C ALA A 383 -37.96 9.44 -8.74
N ALA A 384 -37.04 10.24 -9.29
CA ALA A 384 -36.92 10.44 -10.73
C ALA A 384 -36.54 9.15 -11.48
N ALA A 385 -35.68 8.31 -10.90
CA ALA A 385 -35.31 7.02 -11.46
C ALA A 385 -36.50 6.05 -11.50
N LYS A 386 -37.29 6.00 -10.43
CA LYS A 386 -38.55 5.23 -10.37
C LYS A 386 -39.60 5.74 -11.36
N ALA A 387 -39.57 7.03 -11.69
CA ALA A 387 -40.42 7.64 -12.73
C ALA A 387 -39.92 7.39 -14.17
N GLY A 388 -38.83 6.63 -14.35
CA GLY A 388 -38.33 6.20 -15.65
C GLY A 388 -37.11 6.97 -16.18
N LYS A 389 -36.62 8.00 -15.47
CA LYS A 389 -35.44 8.75 -15.91
C LYS A 389 -34.16 8.02 -15.48
N SER A 390 -33.38 7.50 -16.43
CA SER A 390 -32.21 6.67 -16.09
C SER A 390 -31.15 7.43 -15.28
N LEU A 391 -30.37 6.72 -14.44
CA LEU A 391 -29.31 7.38 -13.66
C LEU A 391 -28.25 8.03 -14.56
N LYS A 392 -27.95 7.45 -15.73
CA LYS A 392 -27.03 8.02 -16.72
C LYS A 392 -27.53 9.34 -17.31
N GLU A 393 -28.84 9.48 -17.50
CA GLU A 393 -29.46 10.75 -17.93
C GLU A 393 -29.51 11.80 -16.81
N GLN A 394 -29.71 11.37 -15.57
CA GLN A 394 -29.73 12.28 -14.42
C GLN A 394 -28.33 12.80 -14.07
N PHE A 395 -27.31 11.94 -14.19
CA PHE A 395 -25.95 12.20 -13.76
C PHE A 395 -24.94 11.85 -14.86
N PRO A 396 -24.96 12.56 -16.00
CA PRO A 396 -24.10 12.26 -17.12
C PRO A 396 -22.63 12.51 -16.78
N VAL A 397 -21.76 11.62 -17.24
CA VAL A 397 -20.31 11.77 -17.23
C VAL A 397 -19.89 12.55 -18.49
N PRO A 398 -18.92 13.48 -18.41
CA PRO A 398 -18.41 14.18 -19.59
C PRO A 398 -17.93 13.22 -20.68
N ALA A 399 -18.24 13.54 -21.94
CA ALA A 399 -17.90 12.68 -23.08
C ALA A 399 -16.39 12.39 -23.14
N GLY A 400 -16.03 11.11 -23.31
CA GLY A 400 -14.64 10.66 -23.36
C GLY A 400 -13.93 10.60 -22.00
N GLN A 401 -14.63 10.85 -20.89
CA GLN A 401 -14.07 10.76 -19.55
C GLN A 401 -14.69 9.60 -18.75
N GLN A 402 -13.94 9.10 -17.78
CA GLN A 402 -14.47 8.23 -16.73
C GLN A 402 -15.07 9.09 -15.59
N PRO A 403 -16.00 8.53 -14.79
CA PRO A 403 -16.48 9.20 -13.59
C PRO A 403 -15.33 9.67 -12.70
N ALA A 404 -15.48 10.82 -12.03
CA ALA A 404 -14.47 11.37 -11.12
C ALA A 404 -14.02 10.37 -10.03
N LEU A 405 -14.95 9.52 -9.56
CA LEU A 405 -14.65 8.41 -8.65
C LEU A 405 -13.54 7.47 -9.14
N LEU A 406 -13.53 7.16 -10.45
CA LEU A 406 -12.56 6.25 -11.05
C LEU A 406 -11.23 6.95 -11.42
N ARG A 407 -11.24 8.29 -11.44
CA ARG A 407 -10.06 9.13 -11.69
C ARG A 407 -9.37 9.57 -10.40
N PHE A 408 -9.91 9.20 -9.23
CA PHE A 408 -9.43 9.64 -7.90
C PHE A 408 -9.42 11.17 -7.76
N GLU A 409 -10.35 11.85 -8.43
CA GLU A 409 -10.51 13.30 -8.37
C GLU A 409 -11.54 13.70 -7.31
N ALA A 410 -11.52 14.98 -6.91
CA ALA A 410 -12.54 15.51 -6.01
C ALA A 410 -13.92 15.48 -6.69
N GLU A 411 -14.85 14.75 -6.08
CA GLU A 411 -16.20 14.60 -6.60
C GLU A 411 -17.07 15.78 -6.15
N THR A 412 -17.28 16.72 -7.06
CA THR A 412 -18.02 17.97 -6.79
C THR A 412 -19.51 17.87 -7.11
N LYS A 413 -19.93 16.82 -7.83
CA LYS A 413 -21.32 16.52 -8.18
C LYS A 413 -21.51 15.00 -8.34
N PRO A 414 -22.75 14.48 -8.23
CA PRO A 414 -23.02 13.09 -8.52
C PRO A 414 -22.82 12.78 -10.01
N GLU A 415 -22.20 11.64 -10.29
CA GLU A 415 -22.00 11.08 -11.63
C GLU A 415 -22.44 9.62 -11.63
N ALA A 416 -23.04 9.14 -12.72
CA ALA A 416 -23.43 7.75 -12.87
C ALA A 416 -22.20 6.88 -13.12
N VAL A 417 -22.01 5.87 -12.29
CA VAL A 417 -20.92 4.90 -12.35
C VAL A 417 -21.51 3.54 -12.67
N GLU A 418 -21.04 2.93 -13.76
CA GLU A 418 -21.38 1.54 -14.10
C GLU A 418 -20.34 0.59 -13.52
N THR A 419 -20.80 -0.55 -12.99
CA THR A 419 -19.93 -1.57 -12.42
C THR A 419 -19.50 -2.59 -13.46
N ASP A 420 -18.34 -3.20 -13.25
CA ASP A 420 -18.06 -4.53 -13.80
C ASP A 420 -19.10 -5.57 -13.33
N SER A 421 -19.14 -6.73 -14.00
CA SER A 421 -19.97 -7.85 -13.54
C SER A 421 -19.44 -8.40 -12.20
N PHE A 422 -20.33 -8.66 -11.26
CA PHE A 422 -20.00 -9.23 -9.96
C PHE A 422 -21.03 -10.27 -9.49
N THR A 423 -20.67 -11.05 -8.47
CA THR A 423 -21.49 -12.13 -7.90
C THR A 423 -21.98 -11.76 -6.50
N ALA A 424 -22.99 -12.50 -6.01
CA ALA A 424 -23.61 -12.30 -4.69
C ALA A 424 -22.68 -12.59 -3.49
N GLN A 425 -21.44 -12.98 -3.76
CA GLN A 425 -20.59 -13.64 -2.77
C GLN A 425 -19.57 -12.74 -2.10
N GLY A 426 -19.45 -11.50 -2.57
CA GLY A 426 -18.72 -10.45 -1.87
C GLY A 426 -19.68 -9.46 -1.23
N ASP A 427 -19.27 -8.88 -0.12
CA ASP A 427 -19.99 -7.75 0.48
C ASP A 427 -19.69 -6.41 -0.22
N SER A 428 -19.03 -6.46 -1.37
CA SER A 428 -18.51 -5.28 -2.08
C SER A 428 -19.11 -5.15 -3.47
N VAL A 429 -19.44 -3.93 -3.82
CA VAL A 429 -19.84 -3.54 -5.17
C VAL A 429 -18.60 -3.01 -5.90
N PRO A 430 -18.30 -3.45 -7.15
CA PRO A 430 -17.18 -2.92 -7.91
C PRO A 430 -17.20 -1.39 -7.98
N HIS A 431 -16.02 -0.77 -7.88
CA HIS A 431 -15.79 0.68 -7.80
C HIS A 431 -16.35 1.41 -6.55
N LEU A 432 -17.33 0.85 -5.86
CA LEU A 432 -17.90 1.45 -4.66
C LEU A 432 -17.26 0.92 -3.36
N GLY A 433 -16.86 -0.35 -3.33
CA GLY A 433 -16.33 -1.01 -2.14
C GLY A 433 -17.42 -1.70 -1.30
N PRO A 434 -17.16 -1.95 0.01
CA PRO A 434 -18.07 -2.69 0.88
C PRO A 434 -19.44 -2.01 1.02
N ALA A 435 -20.49 -2.68 0.57
CA ALA A 435 -21.88 -2.23 0.59
C ALA A 435 -22.85 -3.43 0.71
N PRO A 436 -22.84 -4.18 1.83
CA PRO A 436 -23.56 -5.46 1.96
C PRO A 436 -25.07 -5.33 1.74
N GLY A 437 -25.70 -4.24 2.21
CA GLY A 437 -27.12 -3.97 1.98
C GLY A 437 -27.45 -3.78 0.50
N LEU A 438 -26.58 -3.09 -0.24
CA LEU A 438 -26.73 -2.87 -1.68
C LEU A 438 -26.51 -4.16 -2.48
N VAL A 439 -25.52 -4.98 -2.11
CA VAL A 439 -25.32 -6.31 -2.70
C VAL A 439 -26.56 -7.17 -2.50
N LYS A 440 -27.07 -7.27 -1.26
CA LYS A 440 -28.27 -8.06 -0.96
C LYS A 440 -29.45 -7.64 -1.83
N ALA A 441 -29.78 -6.34 -1.86
CA ALA A 441 -30.89 -5.82 -2.66
C ALA A 441 -30.71 -6.07 -4.17
N THR A 442 -29.46 -6.00 -4.66
CA THR A 442 -29.11 -6.29 -6.06
C THR A 442 -29.43 -7.73 -6.45
N PHE A 443 -29.06 -8.70 -5.62
CA PHE A 443 -29.23 -10.12 -5.95
C PHE A 443 -30.63 -10.67 -5.62
N GLU A 444 -31.37 -9.99 -4.74
CA GLU A 444 -32.81 -10.21 -4.54
C GLU A 444 -33.65 -9.73 -5.74
N ALA A 445 -33.13 -8.82 -6.57
CA ALA A 445 -33.80 -8.39 -7.79
C ALA A 445 -33.91 -9.52 -8.83
N ASN A 446 -35.07 -9.58 -9.50
CA ASN A 446 -35.37 -10.59 -10.52
C ASN A 446 -34.94 -10.23 -11.94
N GLY A 447 -34.41 -9.03 -12.16
CA GLY A 447 -34.04 -8.50 -13.46
C GLY A 447 -33.57 -7.05 -13.34
N PRO A 448 -33.42 -6.33 -14.48
CA PRO A 448 -33.11 -4.92 -14.48
C PRO A 448 -34.20 -4.10 -13.77
N VAL A 449 -33.82 -3.33 -12.75
CA VAL A 449 -34.75 -2.57 -11.91
C VAL A 449 -34.03 -1.48 -11.13
N VAL A 450 -34.68 -0.35 -10.89
CA VAL A 450 -34.20 0.66 -9.93
C VAL A 450 -34.44 0.14 -8.52
N LEU A 451 -33.39 0.09 -7.69
CA LEU A 451 -33.52 -0.41 -6.32
C LEU A 451 -34.40 0.53 -5.48
N GLY A 452 -35.14 -0.05 -4.53
CA GLY A 452 -36.28 0.61 -3.90
C GLY A 452 -35.94 1.72 -2.90
N GLU A 453 -34.70 1.85 -2.49
CA GLU A 453 -34.27 2.73 -1.40
C GLU A 453 -32.92 3.41 -1.69
N VAL A 454 -32.58 4.40 -0.86
CA VAL A 454 -31.26 5.03 -0.84
C VAL A 454 -30.38 4.26 0.14
N PHE A 455 -29.24 3.75 -0.33
CA PHE A 455 -28.32 2.98 0.51
C PHE A 455 -27.24 3.90 1.09
N THR A 456 -26.92 3.75 2.37
CA THR A 456 -25.83 4.49 3.01
C THR A 456 -24.54 3.67 2.99
N VAL A 457 -23.48 4.22 2.42
CA VAL A 457 -22.13 3.60 2.36
C VAL A 457 -21.12 4.63 2.83
N GLY A 458 -20.61 4.47 4.06
CA GLY A 458 -19.83 5.53 4.72
C GLY A 458 -20.65 6.82 4.87
N GLU A 459 -20.12 7.95 4.39
CA GLU A 459 -20.86 9.22 4.34
C GLU A 459 -21.70 9.41 3.06
N ALA A 460 -21.61 8.48 2.11
CA ALA A 460 -22.30 8.59 0.84
C ALA A 460 -23.72 8.01 0.89
N ASN A 461 -24.65 8.70 0.26
CA ASN A 461 -25.97 8.18 -0.07
C ASN A 461 -25.95 7.67 -1.51
N ILE A 462 -26.41 6.44 -1.75
CA ILE A 462 -26.30 5.74 -3.03
C ILE A 462 -27.69 5.47 -3.58
N VAL A 463 -27.90 5.89 -4.82
CA VAL A 463 -29.04 5.46 -5.65
C VAL A 463 -28.50 4.51 -6.69
N ALA A 464 -29.11 3.33 -6.81
CA ALA A 464 -28.60 2.28 -7.69
C ALA A 464 -29.72 1.65 -8.52
N GLN A 465 -29.35 1.21 -9.71
CA GLN A 465 -30.18 0.51 -10.66
C GLN A 465 -29.45 -0.76 -11.10
N VAL A 466 -30.09 -1.90 -10.97
CA VAL A 466 -29.66 -3.14 -11.62
C VAL A 466 -29.91 -2.96 -13.11
N VAL A 467 -28.85 -3.04 -13.91
CA VAL A 467 -28.93 -2.92 -15.38
C VAL A 467 -28.84 -4.26 -16.07
N GLU A 468 -28.17 -5.23 -15.45
CA GLU A 468 -28.04 -6.59 -15.96
C GLU A 468 -28.14 -7.59 -14.81
N ARG A 469 -28.84 -8.69 -15.07
CA ARG A 469 -29.03 -9.78 -14.11
C ARG A 469 -28.94 -11.10 -14.84
N GLU A 470 -27.87 -11.82 -14.57
CA GLU A 470 -27.67 -13.18 -15.09
C GLU A 470 -27.95 -14.18 -13.97
N LYS A 471 -28.88 -15.10 -14.23
CA LYS A 471 -29.13 -16.24 -13.37
C LYS A 471 -28.56 -17.49 -14.05
N PRO A 472 -27.98 -18.42 -13.27
CA PRO A 472 -27.49 -19.69 -13.81
C PRO A 472 -28.64 -20.45 -14.51
N ASP A 473 -28.39 -20.99 -15.69
CA ASP A 473 -29.37 -21.74 -16.45
C ASP A 473 -29.23 -23.26 -16.24
N THR A 474 -30.34 -23.95 -15.99
CA THR A 474 -30.30 -25.41 -15.78
C THR A 474 -29.88 -26.14 -17.06
N ALA A 475 -30.29 -25.65 -18.22
CA ALA A 475 -29.98 -26.25 -19.51
C ALA A 475 -28.49 -26.13 -19.90
N GLY A 476 -27.83 -25.03 -19.53
CA GLY A 476 -26.39 -24.88 -19.74
C GLY A 476 -25.56 -25.66 -18.71
N PHE A 477 -26.07 -25.83 -17.48
CA PHE A 477 -25.46 -26.74 -16.50
C PHE A 477 -25.37 -28.17 -17.05
N ASP A 478 -26.49 -28.74 -17.53
CA ASP A 478 -26.51 -30.14 -17.99
C ASP A 478 -25.56 -30.38 -19.17
N LYS A 479 -25.48 -29.43 -20.11
CA LYS A 479 -24.56 -29.50 -21.26
C LYS A 479 -23.09 -29.44 -20.88
N ARG A 480 -22.75 -28.73 -19.79
CA ARG A 480 -21.36 -28.47 -19.37
C ARG A 480 -20.96 -29.23 -18.10
N LYS A 481 -21.81 -30.12 -17.59
CA LYS A 481 -21.61 -30.79 -16.30
C LYS A 481 -20.25 -31.43 -16.13
N GLU A 482 -19.76 -32.18 -17.13
CA GLU A 482 -18.45 -32.84 -17.06
C GLU A 482 -17.26 -31.86 -17.13
N GLU A 483 -17.40 -30.79 -17.92
CA GLU A 483 -16.43 -29.69 -17.98
C GLU A 483 -16.35 -28.99 -16.62
N LEU A 484 -17.50 -28.62 -16.05
CA LEU A 484 -17.63 -27.98 -14.75
C LEU A 484 -17.10 -28.88 -13.62
N ARG A 485 -17.34 -30.20 -13.70
CA ARG A 485 -16.78 -31.17 -12.75
C ARG A 485 -15.26 -31.18 -12.80
N THR A 486 -14.69 -31.15 -14.00
CA THR A 486 -13.23 -31.10 -14.18
C THR A 486 -12.65 -29.81 -13.59
N GLN A 487 -13.26 -28.66 -13.86
CA GLN A 487 -12.86 -27.37 -13.30
C GLN A 487 -12.99 -27.32 -11.78
N ALA A 488 -14.13 -27.78 -11.23
CA ALA A 488 -14.35 -27.87 -9.80
C ALA A 488 -13.32 -28.77 -9.11
N ARG A 489 -12.98 -29.90 -9.74
CA ARG A 489 -11.93 -30.81 -9.24
C ARG A 489 -10.56 -30.12 -9.21
N GLN A 490 -10.17 -29.43 -10.28
CA GLN A 490 -8.92 -28.68 -10.32
C GLN A 490 -8.88 -27.58 -9.25
N ALA A 491 -9.95 -26.82 -9.09
CA ALA A 491 -10.07 -25.82 -8.03
C ALA A 491 -9.93 -26.43 -6.63
N LYS A 492 -10.57 -27.58 -6.39
CA LYS A 492 -10.48 -28.31 -5.12
C LYS A 492 -9.08 -28.89 -4.88
N GLN A 493 -8.38 -29.34 -5.92
CA GLN A 493 -6.98 -29.78 -5.82
C GLN A 493 -6.05 -28.66 -5.35
N ILE A 494 -6.28 -27.43 -5.85
CA ILE A 494 -5.53 -26.24 -5.45
C ILE A 494 -5.81 -25.92 -3.98
N GLU A 495 -7.09 -25.83 -3.61
CA GLU A 495 -7.51 -25.55 -2.22
C GLU A 495 -6.95 -26.55 -1.22
N LEU A 496 -7.02 -27.86 -1.52
CA LEU A 496 -6.45 -28.92 -0.69
C LEU A 496 -4.93 -28.78 -0.58
N THR A 497 -4.24 -28.48 -1.68
CA THR A 497 -2.78 -28.30 -1.68
C THR A 497 -2.37 -27.12 -0.80
N GLU A 498 -3.04 -25.97 -0.96
CA GLU A 498 -2.75 -24.77 -0.18
C GLU A 498 -3.05 -24.97 1.31
N SER A 499 -4.22 -25.55 1.63
CA SER A 499 -4.61 -25.85 3.01
C SER A 499 -3.63 -26.83 3.66
N PHE A 500 -3.21 -27.86 2.93
CA PHE A 500 -2.25 -28.84 3.41
C PHE A 500 -0.87 -28.20 3.65
N LEU A 501 -0.33 -27.44 2.70
CA LEU A 501 0.93 -26.72 2.87
C LEU A 501 0.88 -25.73 4.04
N LYS A 502 -0.23 -25.01 4.19
CA LYS A 502 -0.46 -24.11 5.33
C LYS A 502 -0.43 -24.88 6.65
N SER A 503 -1.02 -26.07 6.70
CA SER A 503 -0.99 -26.94 7.88
C SER A 503 0.43 -27.43 8.20
N LEU A 504 1.22 -27.79 7.18
CA LEU A 504 2.62 -28.19 7.34
C LEU A 504 3.48 -27.03 7.83
N LYS A 505 3.33 -25.84 7.25
CA LYS A 505 4.03 -24.62 7.70
C LYS A 505 3.67 -24.24 9.13
N LYS A 506 2.40 -24.40 9.52
CA LYS A 506 1.93 -24.09 10.88
C LYS A 506 2.43 -25.09 11.94
N SER A 507 2.57 -26.36 11.57
CA SER A 507 3.01 -27.42 12.48
C SER A 507 4.52 -27.64 12.49
N GLY A 508 5.22 -27.23 11.44
CA GLY A 508 6.67 -27.29 11.32
C GLY A 508 7.37 -26.06 11.89
N ASN A 509 8.63 -26.24 12.28
CA ASN A 509 9.55 -25.15 12.64
C ASN A 509 10.30 -24.69 11.38
N VAL A 510 9.92 -23.54 10.83
CA VAL A 510 10.59 -22.92 9.68
C VAL A 510 11.27 -21.63 10.12
N VAL A 511 12.58 -21.59 10.00
CA VAL A 511 13.40 -20.40 10.31
C VAL A 511 14.06 -19.93 9.02
N THR A 512 13.74 -18.72 8.55
CA THR A 512 14.34 -18.13 7.34
C THR A 512 15.53 -17.24 7.70
N ASN A 513 16.58 -17.26 6.88
CA ASN A 513 17.75 -16.40 7.03
C ASN A 513 17.77 -15.37 5.90
N THR A 514 17.24 -14.18 6.18
CA THR A 514 17.16 -13.08 5.20
C THR A 514 18.53 -12.54 4.84
N GLU A 515 19.48 -12.51 5.79
CA GLU A 515 20.86 -12.05 5.54
C GLU A 515 21.57 -12.94 4.52
N ALA A 516 21.33 -14.26 4.56
CA ALA A 516 21.84 -15.19 3.56
C ALA A 516 21.32 -14.86 2.16
N ILE A 517 20.03 -14.54 2.04
CA ILE A 517 19.39 -14.20 0.77
C ILE A 517 19.97 -12.89 0.22
N ASP A 518 20.06 -11.87 1.08
CA ASP A 518 20.60 -10.56 0.70
C ASP A 518 22.09 -10.63 0.35
N SER A 519 22.85 -11.57 0.92
CA SER A 519 24.27 -11.78 0.55
C SER A 519 24.47 -12.19 -0.91
N VAL A 520 23.46 -12.80 -1.55
CA VAL A 520 23.51 -13.24 -2.95
C VAL A 520 22.79 -12.26 -3.88
N LEU A 521 21.75 -11.58 -3.39
CA LEU A 521 20.88 -10.72 -4.20
C LEU A 521 21.09 -9.21 -3.98
N GLY A 522 21.99 -8.82 -3.08
CA GLY A 522 22.08 -7.44 -2.55
C GLY A 522 20.99 -7.13 -1.53
N SER A 523 21.00 -5.96 -0.89
CA SER A 523 19.90 -5.55 0.00
C SER A 523 18.66 -5.13 -0.79
N ALA A 524 17.47 -5.55 -0.36
CA ALA A 524 16.22 -4.99 -0.87
C ALA A 524 16.09 -3.55 -0.35
N GLY A 525 16.46 -2.57 -1.17
CA GLY A 525 16.35 -1.14 -0.86
C GLY A 525 14.91 -0.66 -0.70
#